data_AF-A0A928DUL6-F1
#
_entry.id   AF-A0A928DUL6-F1
#
_cell.length_a   1.000
_cell.length_b   1.000
_cell.length_c   1.000
_cell.angle_alpha   90.00
_cell.angle_beta   90.00
_cell.angle_gamma   90.00
#
_symmetry.space_group_name_H-M   'P 1'
#
loop_
_entity.id
_entity.type
_entity.pdbx_description
1 polymer ?
#
loop_
_entity_poly.entity_id
_entity_poly.type
_entity_poly.pdbx_seq_one_letter_code
_entity_poly.pdbx_strand_id
1 'polypeptide(L)'
;MSGSISTILAIRTCTLAALCLRNRIPIPSGPRSVSPLARMGASYGQYFTSDLRNGKLAKKPKLCVMLHSEFYTDEEKAQIVQTVGSESLLWVTMDGISTEKLREEARNHGVRLFTNTECNVWANGPFIVLHASKGGPVTVQLKDGTQKTLELKLGETRILRDADF
;
A
#
# COMPACT_ATOMS: atom_id res chain seq x y z
N MET A 1 -3.52 -29.68 4.55
CA MET A 1 -2.91 -29.00 5.70
C MET A 1 -3.17 -27.51 5.54
N SER A 2 -3.69 -26.91 6.60
CA SER A 2 -4.45 -25.65 6.63
C SER A 2 -3.54 -24.44 6.90
N GLY A 3 -3.91 -23.28 6.31
CA GLY A 3 -3.49 -21.93 6.72
C GLY A 3 -2.10 -21.51 6.21
N SER A 4 -1.83 -20.30 5.76
CA SER A 4 -2.41 -19.00 6.09
C SER A 4 -2.21 -18.03 4.92
N ILE A 5 -3.22 -17.23 4.59
CA ILE A 5 -3.15 -16.16 3.58
C ILE A 5 -2.43 -14.97 4.23
N SER A 6 -1.09 -14.98 4.21
CA SER A 6 -0.29 -13.85 4.67
C SER A 6 -0.23 -12.81 3.54
N THR A 7 -1.04 -11.76 3.69
CA THR A 7 -1.06 -10.62 2.75
C THR A 7 0.23 -9.82 2.91
N ILE A 8 1.10 -9.87 1.90
CA ILE A 8 2.29 -9.02 1.82
C ILE A 8 1.90 -7.73 1.12
N LEU A 9 2.30 -6.60 1.71
CA LEU A 9 2.13 -5.30 1.08
C LEU A 9 3.50 -4.73 0.69
N ALA A 10 3.85 -4.80 -0.59
CA ALA A 10 4.98 -4.06 -1.09
C ALA A 10 4.48 -2.76 -1.71
N ILE A 11 4.98 -1.65 -1.18
CA ILE A 11 4.61 -0.33 -1.63
C ILE A 11 5.33 -0.09 -2.96
N ARG A 12 4.64 -0.46 -4.05
CA ARG A 12 4.85 0.08 -5.39
C ARG A 12 3.57 -0.03 -6.23
N THR A 13 3.41 0.96 -7.09
CA THR A 13 2.26 1.28 -7.95
C THR A 13 1.69 0.09 -8.74
N CYS A 14 0.40 -0.14 -8.51
CA CYS A 14 -0.63 -0.69 -9.40
C CYS A 14 -0.36 -1.95 -10.23
N THR A 15 -0.99 -3.05 -9.82
CA THR A 15 -1.59 -4.02 -10.78
C THR A 15 -2.82 -4.77 -10.24
N LEU A 16 -3.41 -4.38 -9.10
CA LEU A 16 -4.63 -5.05 -8.60
C LEU A 16 -5.91 -4.29 -9.00
N ALA A 17 -5.90 -2.95 -8.92
CA ALA A 17 -7.06 -2.14 -9.30
C ALA A 17 -7.41 -2.23 -10.79
N ALA A 18 -6.41 -2.30 -11.68
CA ALA A 18 -6.63 -2.49 -13.11
C ALA A 18 -7.26 -3.86 -13.43
N LEU A 19 -6.94 -4.90 -12.65
CA LEU A 19 -7.51 -6.23 -12.81
C LEU A 19 -8.96 -6.29 -12.28
N CYS A 20 -9.24 -5.66 -11.14
CA CYS A 20 -10.59 -5.59 -10.56
C CYS A 20 -11.54 -4.73 -11.40
N LEU A 21 -11.07 -3.61 -11.97
CA LEU A 21 -11.86 -2.77 -12.88
C LEU A 21 -12.14 -3.47 -14.21
N ARG A 22 -11.17 -4.24 -14.73
CA ARG A 22 -11.31 -4.98 -15.99
C ARG A 22 -12.21 -6.21 -15.86
N ASN A 23 -12.24 -6.84 -14.69
CA ASN A 23 -12.98 -8.10 -14.45
C ASN A 23 -14.20 -7.96 -13.52
N ARG A 24 -14.59 -6.73 -13.13
CA ARG A 24 -15.68 -6.45 -12.17
C ARG A 24 -15.60 -7.27 -10.87
N ILE A 25 -14.39 -7.51 -10.38
CA ILE A 25 -14.17 -8.28 -9.15
C ILE A 25 -14.29 -7.31 -7.95
N PRO A 26 -15.11 -7.61 -6.94
CA PRO A 26 -15.22 -6.77 -5.75
C PRO A 26 -13.87 -6.68 -5.02
N ILE A 27 -13.49 -5.47 -4.64
CA ILE A 27 -12.29 -5.22 -3.83
C ILE A 27 -12.57 -5.83 -2.44
N PRO A 28 -11.81 -6.84 -1.98
CA PRO A 28 -12.13 -7.50 -0.72
C PRO A 28 -11.87 -6.56 0.46
N SER A 29 -12.94 -6.17 1.14
CA SER A 29 -12.92 -5.54 2.45
C SER A 29 -12.83 -6.62 3.53
N GLY A 30 -11.63 -6.85 4.09
CA GLY A 30 -11.39 -7.77 5.23
C GLY A 30 -10.63 -7.08 6.38
N PRO A 31 -10.79 -7.53 7.65
CA PRO A 31 -10.76 -6.64 8.81
C PRO A 31 -9.42 -6.58 9.59
N ARG A 32 -9.10 -5.37 10.06
CA ARG A 32 -8.14 -4.94 11.11
C ARG A 32 -6.67 -4.70 10.77
N SER A 33 -5.95 -5.51 9.99
CA SER A 33 -4.52 -5.21 9.69
C SER A 33 -4.31 -4.37 8.42
N VAL A 34 -5.31 -4.33 7.53
CA VAL A 34 -5.31 -3.50 6.31
C VAL A 34 -5.66 -2.03 6.59
N SER A 35 -6.18 -1.71 7.78
CA SER A 35 -6.73 -0.36 8.06
C SER A 35 -5.69 0.76 8.02
N PRO A 36 -4.46 0.60 8.54
CA PRO A 36 -3.47 1.69 8.49
C PRO A 36 -2.92 1.88 7.07
N LEU A 37 -2.69 0.78 6.35
CA LEU A 37 -2.15 0.77 4.99
C LEU A 37 -3.13 1.44 4.01
N ALA A 38 -4.42 1.09 4.09
CA ALA A 38 -5.49 1.71 3.31
C ALA A 38 -5.78 3.17 3.68
N ARG A 39 -5.18 3.71 4.75
CA ARG A 39 -5.36 5.09 5.20
C ARG A 39 -4.09 5.93 5.07
N MET A 40 -2.96 5.32 4.72
CA MET A 40 -1.67 5.98 4.64
C MET A 40 -1.66 7.13 3.63
N GLY A 41 -2.51 7.10 2.60
CA GLY A 41 -2.54 8.12 1.55
C GLY A 41 -1.49 7.89 0.47
N ALA A 42 -0.92 6.68 0.38
CA ALA A 42 0.01 6.27 -0.67
C ALA A 42 -0.51 5.06 -1.44
N SER A 43 -0.09 4.96 -2.70
CA SER A 43 -0.36 3.79 -3.54
C SER A 43 0.51 2.61 -3.13
N TYR A 44 -0.08 1.44 -3.02
CA TYR A 44 0.60 0.20 -2.66
C TYR A 44 0.11 -0.99 -3.49
N GLY A 45 0.90 -2.05 -3.51
CA GLY A 45 0.57 -3.33 -4.15
C GLY A 45 0.62 -4.47 -3.14
N GLN A 46 -0.05 -5.57 -3.47
CA GLN A 46 0.00 -6.81 -2.69
C GLN A 46 0.82 -7.85 -3.45
N TYR A 47 1.63 -8.61 -2.72
CA TYR A 47 2.46 -9.68 -3.23
C TYR A 47 2.17 -10.96 -2.46
N PHE A 48 2.55 -12.11 -3.02
CA PHE A 48 2.50 -13.36 -2.27
C PHE A 48 3.81 -13.59 -1.51
N THR A 49 3.72 -14.11 -0.29
CA THR A 49 4.88 -14.54 0.49
C THR A 49 5.74 -15.54 -0.22
N SER A 50 5.11 -16.48 -0.94
CA SER A 50 5.84 -17.43 -1.77
C SER A 50 6.67 -16.76 -2.85
N ASP A 51 6.20 -15.65 -3.43
CA ASP A 51 6.95 -14.96 -4.48
C ASP A 51 8.21 -14.32 -3.90
N LEU A 52 8.09 -13.62 -2.77
CA LEU A 52 9.26 -13.05 -2.10
C LEU A 52 10.24 -14.11 -1.63
N ARG A 53 9.77 -15.24 -1.09
CA ARG A 53 10.64 -16.33 -0.64
C ARG A 53 11.38 -17.01 -1.78
N ASN A 54 10.76 -17.07 -2.97
CA ASN A 54 11.32 -17.70 -4.15
C ASN A 54 12.11 -16.72 -5.05
N GLY A 55 12.45 -15.52 -4.56
CA GLY A 55 13.19 -14.53 -5.35
C GLY A 55 12.39 -13.90 -6.50
N LYS A 56 11.06 -14.06 -6.51
CA LYS A 56 10.19 -13.58 -7.58
C LYS A 56 9.70 -12.18 -7.25
N LEU A 57 10.45 -11.20 -7.74
CA LEU A 57 10.06 -9.80 -7.62
C LEU A 57 10.45 -9.04 -8.89
N ALA A 58 9.44 -8.68 -9.69
CA ALA A 58 9.68 -7.99 -10.97
C ALA A 58 10.39 -6.64 -10.79
N LYS A 59 10.14 -5.97 -9.65
CA LYS A 59 10.79 -4.70 -9.31
C LYS A 59 10.83 -4.54 -7.80
N LYS A 60 12.02 -4.19 -7.26
CA LYS A 60 12.20 -3.92 -5.83
C LYS A 60 11.31 -2.75 -5.36
N PRO A 61 10.50 -2.89 -4.30
CA PRO A 61 9.72 -1.81 -3.71
C PRO A 61 10.63 -0.81 -3.00
N LYS A 62 10.10 0.39 -2.72
CA LYS A 62 10.78 1.34 -1.83
C LYS A 62 10.66 0.94 -0.37
N LEU A 63 9.48 0.42 0.00
CA LEU A 63 9.16 -0.09 1.32
C LEU A 63 8.27 -1.32 1.17
N CYS A 64 8.61 -2.40 1.88
CA CYS A 64 7.89 -3.65 1.94
C CYS A 64 7.49 -3.91 3.38
N VAL A 65 6.19 -3.97 3.64
CA VAL A 65 5.65 -4.16 4.98
C VAL A 65 5.25 -5.62 5.15
N MET A 66 5.93 -6.29 6.08
CA MET A 66 5.70 -7.69 6.43
C MET A 66 4.89 -7.74 7.72
N LEU A 67 3.60 -8.04 7.59
CA LEU A 67 2.67 -8.13 8.72
C LEU A 67 2.82 -9.45 9.47
N HIS A 68 2.64 -9.40 10.79
CA HIS A 68 2.68 -10.55 11.69
C HIS A 68 4.00 -11.33 11.58
N SER A 69 5.10 -10.60 11.78
CA SER A 69 6.48 -11.07 11.60
C SER A 69 6.87 -12.27 12.48
N GLU A 70 6.10 -12.57 13.51
CA GLU A 70 6.28 -13.70 14.43
C GLU A 70 5.95 -15.05 13.79
N PHE A 71 5.14 -15.07 12.72
CA PHE A 71 4.79 -16.30 12.02
C PHE A 71 5.81 -16.73 10.95
N TYR A 72 6.89 -15.98 10.79
CA TYR A 72 7.96 -16.30 9.84
C TYR A 72 9.14 -16.93 10.56
N THR A 73 9.61 -18.06 10.04
CA THR A 73 10.86 -18.65 10.52
C THR A 73 12.06 -17.78 10.14
N ASP A 74 13.19 -17.98 10.79
CA ASP A 74 14.42 -17.24 10.47
C ASP A 74 14.89 -17.51 9.03
N GLU A 75 14.69 -18.73 8.53
CA GLU A 75 14.96 -19.08 7.13
C GLU A 75 14.06 -18.28 6.18
N GLU A 76 12.75 -18.19 6.46
CA GLU A 76 11.82 -17.42 5.64
C GLU A 76 12.15 -15.93 5.66
N LYS A 77 12.52 -15.39 6.82
CA LYS A 77 13.00 -14.00 6.94
C LYS A 77 14.26 -13.77 6.12
N ALA A 78 15.23 -14.69 6.17
CA ALA A 78 16.46 -14.59 5.39
C ALA A 78 16.18 -14.61 3.87
N GLN A 79 15.29 -15.49 3.39
CA GLN A 79 14.86 -15.54 1.98
C GLN A 79 14.20 -14.22 1.54
N ILE A 80 13.34 -13.65 2.39
CA ILE A 80 12.67 -12.37 2.11
C ILE A 80 13.68 -11.21 2.10
N VAL A 81 14.62 -11.18 3.05
CA VAL A 81 15.70 -10.18 3.11
C VAL A 81 16.59 -10.28 1.88
N GLN A 82 16.93 -11.49 1.43
CA GLN A 82 17.73 -11.68 0.22
C GLN A 82 17.03 -11.12 -1.03
N THR A 83 15.71 -11.26 -1.12
CA THR A 83 14.92 -10.84 -2.28
C THR A 83 14.61 -9.34 -2.27
N VAL A 84 14.23 -8.80 -1.10
CA VAL A 84 13.75 -7.42 -0.98
C VAL A 84 14.88 -6.46 -0.58
N GLY A 85 15.89 -6.92 0.16
CA GLY A 85 16.87 -6.11 0.87
C GLY A 85 16.35 -5.65 2.24
N SER A 86 17.23 -5.74 3.25
CA SER A 86 16.89 -5.38 4.63
C SER A 86 16.49 -3.92 4.80
N GLU A 87 17.07 -3.03 4.00
CA GLU A 87 16.84 -1.59 4.03
C GLU A 87 15.48 -1.17 3.45
N SER A 88 14.78 -2.09 2.78
CA SER A 88 13.45 -1.85 2.22
C SER A 88 12.37 -2.60 3.00
N LEU A 89 12.71 -3.28 4.10
CA LEU A 89 11.79 -4.13 4.87
C LEU A 89 11.39 -3.48 6.19
N LEU A 90 10.09 -3.46 6.44
CA LEU A 90 9.50 -3.15 7.73
C LEU A 90 8.75 -4.37 8.25
N TRP A 91 9.28 -4.97 9.30
CA TRP A 91 8.64 -6.08 10.01
C TRP A 91 7.66 -5.52 11.04
N VAL A 92 6.38 -5.89 10.92
CA VAL A 92 5.31 -5.46 11.81
C VAL A 92 4.81 -6.67 12.58
N THR A 93 4.72 -6.54 13.90
CA THR A 93 4.25 -7.58 14.82
C THR A 93 2.74 -7.74 14.77
N MET A 94 2.20 -8.69 15.54
CA MET A 94 0.75 -8.83 15.75
C MET A 94 0.08 -7.59 16.35
N ASP A 95 0.84 -6.77 17.08
CA ASP A 95 0.36 -5.49 17.63
C ASP A 95 0.04 -4.46 16.55
N GLY A 96 0.53 -4.69 15.32
CA GLY A 96 0.29 -3.81 14.18
C GLY A 96 1.15 -2.55 14.21
N ILE A 97 0.75 -1.58 13.38
CA ILE A 97 1.43 -0.29 13.23
C ILE A 97 0.38 0.79 13.03
N SER A 98 0.58 1.98 13.63
CA SER A 98 -0.31 3.11 13.41
C SER A 98 -0.16 3.69 12.00
N THR A 99 -1.19 4.37 11.50
CA THR A 99 -1.15 5.04 10.19
C THR A 99 -0.06 6.12 10.15
N GLU A 100 0.12 6.84 11.26
CA GLU A 100 1.10 7.91 11.42
C GLU A 100 2.52 7.38 11.33
N LYS A 101 2.81 6.29 12.06
CA LYS A 101 4.13 5.65 12.03
C LYS A 101 4.43 5.05 10.66
N LEU A 102 3.43 4.42 10.05
CA LEU A 102 3.55 3.89 8.71
C LEU A 102 3.84 4.99 7.66
N ARG A 103 3.19 6.17 7.78
CA ARG A 103 3.48 7.33 6.93
C ARG A 103 4.90 7.86 7.13
N GLU A 104 5.38 7.90 8.37
CA GLU A 104 6.76 8.27 8.69
C GLU A 104 7.75 7.31 8.00
N GLU A 105 7.58 6.01 8.19
CA GLU A 105 8.42 5.00 7.54
C GLU A 105 8.36 5.10 6.01
N ALA A 106 7.17 5.33 5.45
CA ALA A 106 7.00 5.55 4.02
C ALA A 106 7.84 6.74 3.53
N ARG A 107 7.80 7.88 4.23
CA ARG A 107 8.61 9.07 3.88
C ARG A 107 10.11 8.79 4.01
N ASN A 108 10.54 8.11 5.05
CA ASN A 108 11.95 7.73 5.26
C ASN A 108 12.49 6.88 4.11
N HIS A 109 11.64 6.04 3.52
CA HIS A 109 11.97 5.21 2.35
C HIS A 109 11.67 5.90 1.01
N GLY A 110 11.37 7.21 1.02
CA GLY A 110 11.10 8.00 -0.18
C GLY A 110 9.82 7.60 -0.93
N VAL A 111 8.86 6.96 -0.26
CA VAL A 111 7.52 6.69 -0.82
C VAL A 111 6.76 8.01 -0.96
N ARG A 112 6.14 8.22 -2.12
CA ARG A 112 5.27 9.37 -2.35
C ARG A 112 3.92 9.15 -1.66
N LEU A 113 3.61 10.00 -0.69
CA LEU A 113 2.25 10.16 -0.19
C LEU A 113 1.50 11.14 -1.09
N PHE A 114 0.33 10.75 -1.57
CA PHE A 114 -0.56 11.63 -2.33
C PHE A 114 -1.42 12.50 -1.42
N THR A 115 -1.67 12.07 -0.19
CA THR A 115 -2.44 12.84 0.78
C THR A 115 -2.00 12.51 2.21
N ASN A 116 -2.16 13.47 3.12
CA ASN A 116 -2.01 13.23 4.56
C ASN A 116 -3.36 12.91 5.22
N THR A 117 -4.47 12.98 4.49
CA THR A 117 -5.79 12.57 4.98
C THR A 117 -5.93 11.05 4.87
N GLU A 118 -6.67 10.44 5.80
CA GLU A 118 -7.01 9.01 5.70
C GLU A 118 -7.80 8.74 4.41
N CYS A 119 -7.14 8.10 3.44
CA CYS A 119 -7.72 7.80 2.14
C CYS A 119 -6.99 6.61 1.52
N ASN A 120 -7.75 5.71 0.90
CA ASN A 120 -7.18 4.63 0.13
C ASN A 120 -6.83 5.16 -1.26
N VAL A 121 -5.58 4.96 -1.68
CA VAL A 121 -5.04 5.56 -2.89
C VAL A 121 -4.52 4.47 -3.81
N TRP A 122 -4.91 4.53 -5.08
CA TRP A 122 -4.26 3.78 -6.14
C TRP A 122 -3.71 4.75 -7.18
N ALA A 123 -2.49 4.51 -7.64
CA ALA A 123 -1.87 5.34 -8.66
C ALA A 123 -1.27 4.48 -9.77
N ASN A 124 -1.64 4.76 -11.02
CA ASN A 124 -1.11 4.09 -12.20
C ASN A 124 -0.95 5.07 -13.36
N GLY A 125 0.29 5.38 -13.74
CA GLY A 125 0.54 6.46 -14.69
C GLY A 125 -0.15 7.75 -14.22
N PRO A 126 -0.72 8.56 -15.13
CA PRO A 126 -1.30 9.85 -14.77
C PRO A 126 -2.58 9.75 -13.92
N PHE A 127 -3.05 8.56 -13.55
CA PHE A 127 -4.30 8.40 -12.83
C PHE A 127 -4.08 8.14 -11.34
N ILE A 128 -4.73 8.94 -10.51
CA ILE A 128 -4.81 8.77 -9.06
C ILE A 128 -6.27 8.48 -8.72
N VAL A 129 -6.54 7.34 -8.10
CA VAL A 129 -7.85 6.97 -7.58
C VAL A 129 -7.82 7.13 -6.06
N LEU A 130 -8.79 7.86 -5.55
CA LEU A 130 -8.99 8.13 -4.13
C LEU A 130 -10.28 7.45 -3.70
N HIS A 131 -10.26 6.74 -2.58
CA HIS A 131 -11.45 6.24 -1.93
C HIS A 131 -11.47 6.69 -0.47
N ALA A 132 -12.49 7.49 -0.15
CA ALA A 132 -12.59 8.18 1.12
C ALA A 132 -13.00 7.22 2.25
N SER A 133 -12.12 7.01 3.23
CA SER A 133 -12.45 6.23 4.44
C SER A 133 -13.21 7.04 5.49
N LYS A 134 -13.30 8.36 5.30
CA LYS A 134 -14.05 9.33 6.11
C LYS A 134 -14.61 10.41 5.18
N GLY A 135 -15.73 11.01 5.56
CA GLY A 135 -16.22 12.20 4.86
C GLY A 135 -15.41 13.45 5.24
N GLY A 136 -15.34 14.41 4.32
CA GLY A 136 -14.69 15.71 4.50
C GLY A 136 -13.59 15.99 3.48
N PRO A 137 -12.74 17.00 3.76
CA PRO A 137 -11.71 17.45 2.83
C PRO A 137 -10.58 16.42 2.70
N VAL A 138 -10.25 16.09 1.45
CA VAL A 138 -9.04 15.34 1.08
C VAL A 138 -8.15 16.22 0.22
N THR A 139 -7.01 16.63 0.77
CA THR A 139 -5.99 17.40 0.04
C THR A 139 -5.00 16.46 -0.60
N VAL A 140 -4.90 16.54 -1.93
CA VAL A 140 -4.05 15.69 -2.76
C VAL A 140 -2.87 16.50 -3.28
N GLN A 141 -1.67 15.95 -3.18
CA GLN A 141 -0.43 16.50 -3.71
C GLN A 141 -0.11 15.87 -5.07
N LEU A 142 -0.14 16.70 -6.12
CA LEU A 142 0.25 16.35 -7.48
C LEU A 142 1.77 16.42 -7.65
N LYS A 143 2.30 15.88 -8.75
CA LYS A 143 3.75 15.71 -8.92
C LYS A 143 4.49 17.04 -9.11
N ASP A 144 3.84 17.99 -9.76
CA ASP A 144 4.30 19.37 -9.95
C ASP A 144 4.30 20.20 -8.65
N GLY A 145 3.85 19.63 -7.53
CA GLY A 145 3.70 20.29 -6.24
C GLY A 145 2.35 20.97 -6.05
N THR A 146 1.47 20.97 -7.06
CA THR A 146 0.12 21.50 -6.96
C THR A 146 -0.68 20.71 -5.92
N GLN A 147 -1.46 21.41 -5.11
CA GLN A 147 -2.39 20.80 -4.18
C GLN A 147 -3.83 20.96 -4.67
N LYS A 148 -4.61 19.89 -4.59
CA LYS A 148 -6.04 19.89 -4.91
C LYS A 148 -6.82 19.35 -3.73
N THR A 149 -7.74 20.16 -3.19
CA THR A 149 -8.67 19.72 -2.15
C THR A 149 -9.98 19.27 -2.78
N LEU A 150 -10.48 18.12 -2.34
CA LEU A 150 -11.77 17.58 -2.73
C LEU A 150 -12.63 17.38 -1.47
N GLU A 151 -13.87 17.82 -1.50
CA GLU A 151 -14.87 17.42 -0.51
C GLU A 151 -15.44 16.05 -0.91
N LEU A 152 -15.11 15.01 -0.14
CA LEU A 152 -15.55 13.64 -0.40
C LEU A 152 -16.51 13.17 0.68
N LYS A 153 -17.56 12.43 0.30
CA LYS A 153 -18.40 11.69 1.26
C LYS A 153 -17.72 10.38 1.67
N LEU A 154 -18.09 9.84 2.83
CA LEU A 154 -17.65 8.51 3.26
C LEU A 154 -17.96 7.47 2.17
N GLY A 155 -16.96 6.69 1.77
CA GLY A 155 -17.08 5.66 0.73
C GLY A 155 -17.07 6.21 -0.71
N GLU A 156 -16.99 7.52 -0.90
CA GLU A 156 -16.90 8.11 -2.24
C GLU A 156 -15.56 7.80 -2.89
N THR A 157 -15.61 7.50 -4.18
CA THR A 157 -14.42 7.31 -5.02
C THR A 157 -14.31 8.43 -6.03
N ARG A 158 -13.11 9.03 -6.13
CA ARG A 158 -12.77 10.02 -7.16
C ARG A 158 -11.52 9.62 -7.91
N ILE A 159 -11.50 9.97 -9.18
CA ILE A 159 -10.36 9.78 -10.06
C ILE A 159 -9.84 11.17 -10.43
N LEU A 160 -8.55 11.38 -10.21
CA LEU A 160 -7.81 12.56 -10.62
C LEU A 160 -6.81 12.18 -11.70
N ARG A 161 -6.48 13.16 -12.54
CA ARG A 161 -5.37 13.07 -13.48
C ARG A 161 -4.23 13.97 -12.98
N ASP A 162 -3.08 13.36 -12.68
CA ASP A 162 -1.80 14.02 -12.42
C ASP A 162 -1.09 14.15 -13.78
N ALA A 163 -1.11 15.36 -14.36
CA ALA A 163 -0.68 15.58 -15.74
C ALA A 163 0.81 15.26 -15.97
N ASP A 164 1.62 15.29 -14.91
CA ASP A 164 3.08 15.27 -14.98
C ASP A 164 3.73 13.93 -14.58
N PHE A 165 2.96 12.83 -14.46
CA PHE A 165 3.38 11.56 -13.86
C PHE A 165 4.77 11.02 -14.24
#